data_AF-A0A315ZX74-F1
#
_entry.id   AF-A0A315ZX74-F1
#
_cell.length_a   1.000
_cell.length_b   1.000
_cell.length_c   1.000
_cell.angle_alpha   90.00
_cell.angle_beta   90.00
_cell.angle_gamma   90.00
#
_symmetry.space_group_name_H-M   'P 1'
#
loop_
_entity.id
_entity.type
_entity.pdbx_description
1 polymer ?
#
loop_
_entity_poly.entity_id
_entity_poly.type
_entity_poly.pdbx_seq_one_letter_code
_entity_poly.pdbx_strand_id
1 'polypeptide(L)'
;MITEKKYEVLRFIEHDGKCRVVMDCVFGRLLVHRLNDSRGITKEIIFKWFALLTGELEKYHRCKREQCYRYLNPYSILVTEEEEILLLDLNAQSNGFVLRNMQKPAMREHFVKPVIHIRESTRISLDFYGLGKTIQFILARTEDNISLSKIEEYLLSGVIEKCLGENPKKKYDNLKQIQKELPKIYRKKCEKQKRKTILIMLAIVLLFLAICFGKTAVDTRWAAGGGREAIVFIVRM
;
A
#
# COMPACT_ATOMS: atom_id res chain seq x y z
N MET A 1 -4.97 12.72 -24.33
CA MET A 1 -4.28 12.36 -23.06
C MET A 1 -4.77 13.29 -21.97
N ILE A 2 -5.28 12.76 -20.85
CA ILE A 2 -5.57 13.61 -19.68
C ILE A 2 -4.23 13.85 -18.99
N THR A 3 -3.74 15.08 -19.09
CA THR A 3 -2.48 15.52 -18.49
C THR A 3 -2.58 15.58 -16.98
N GLU A 4 -1.47 15.30 -16.29
CA GLU A 4 -1.34 15.53 -14.86
C GLU A 4 -1.62 17.00 -14.51
N LYS A 5 -2.23 17.20 -13.35
CA LYS A 5 -2.55 18.52 -12.82
C LYS A 5 -2.20 18.58 -11.35
N LYS A 6 -2.03 19.80 -10.86
CA LYS A 6 -1.80 20.06 -9.44
C LYS A 6 -3.15 20.12 -8.71
N TYR A 7 -3.26 19.43 -7.58
CA TYR A 7 -4.46 19.41 -6.75
C TYR A 7 -4.11 19.71 -5.29
N GLU A 8 -5.00 20.43 -4.61
CA GLU A 8 -4.91 20.62 -3.17
C GLU A 8 -5.40 19.35 -2.46
N VAL A 9 -4.55 18.77 -1.62
CA VAL A 9 -4.76 17.47 -0.97
C VAL A 9 -4.59 17.58 0.53
N LEU A 10 -5.19 16.61 1.23
CA LEU A 10 -4.98 16.43 2.66
C LEU A 10 -3.72 15.58 2.88
N ARG A 11 -2.89 16.00 3.84
CA ARG A 11 -1.81 15.22 4.42
C ARG A 11 -2.04 15.07 5.90
N PHE A 12 -1.60 13.95 6.44
CA PHE A 12 -1.77 13.61 7.85
C PHE A 12 -0.39 13.49 8.50
N ILE A 13 -0.10 14.35 9.46
CA ILE A 13 1.15 14.35 10.22
C ILE A 13 0.85 13.83 11.62
N GLU A 14 1.60 12.82 12.04
CA GLU A 14 1.56 12.27 13.39
C GLU A 14 2.84 12.62 14.13
N HIS A 15 2.70 13.29 15.27
CA HIS A 15 3.80 13.62 16.15
C HIS A 15 3.31 13.57 17.60
N ASP A 16 4.02 12.85 18.48
CA ASP A 16 3.68 12.68 19.91
C ASP A 16 2.21 12.28 20.16
N GLY A 17 1.68 11.35 19.37
CA GLY A 17 0.30 10.90 19.49
C GLY A 17 -0.76 11.93 19.07
N LYS A 18 -0.36 13.11 18.57
CA LYS A 18 -1.27 14.11 17.99
C LYS A 18 -1.33 13.94 16.48
N CYS A 19 -2.55 13.84 15.96
CA CYS A 19 -2.85 13.78 14.52
C CYS A 19 -3.22 15.18 14.04
N ARG A 20 -2.47 15.71 13.06
CA ARG A 20 -2.77 17.00 12.42
C ARG A 20 -3.00 16.81 10.93
N VAL A 21 -3.99 17.54 10.41
CA VAL A 21 -4.23 17.63 8.97
C VAL A 21 -3.55 18.87 8.45
N VAL A 22 -2.71 18.72 7.44
CA VAL A 22 -2.11 19.85 6.71
C VAL A 22 -2.53 19.77 5.24
N MET A 23 -2.59 20.94 4.61
CA MET A 23 -2.86 21.05 3.18
C MET A 23 -1.53 20.99 2.41
N ASP A 24 -1.54 20.28 1.30
CA ASP A 24 -0.42 20.19 0.37
C ASP A 24 -0.94 20.32 -1.07
N CYS A 25 -0.06 20.56 -2.03
CA CYS A 25 -0.44 20.77 -3.42
C CYS A 25 0.41 19.87 -4.32
N VAL A 26 -0.18 18.78 -4.80
CA VAL A 26 0.52 17.63 -5.39
C VAL A 26 0.11 17.42 -6.85
N PHE A 27 1.07 17.05 -7.69
CA PHE A 27 0.79 16.66 -9.08
C PHE A 27 0.27 15.23 -9.16
N GLY A 28 -0.70 15.01 -10.04
CA GLY A 28 -1.20 13.68 -10.34
C GLY A 28 -2.45 13.70 -11.21
N ARG A 29 -3.17 12.59 -11.21
CA ARG A 29 -4.44 12.41 -11.92
C ARG A 29 -5.52 12.02 -10.94
N LEU A 30 -6.73 12.58 -11.10
CA LEU A 30 -7.88 12.05 -10.37
C LEU A 30 -8.06 10.56 -10.70
N LEU A 31 -8.50 9.76 -9.74
CA LEU A 31 -8.70 8.31 -9.93
C LEU A 31 -9.56 8.00 -11.17
N VAL A 32 -10.63 8.77 -11.39
CA VAL A 32 -11.48 8.63 -12.59
C VAL A 32 -10.71 8.80 -13.90
N HIS A 33 -9.70 9.69 -13.92
CA HIS A 33 -8.87 9.94 -15.10
C HIS A 33 -7.75 8.92 -15.22
N ARG A 34 -7.15 8.50 -14.11
CA ARG A 34 -6.16 7.44 -14.07
C ARG A 34 -6.73 6.13 -14.61
N LEU A 35 -7.97 5.80 -14.25
CA LEU A 35 -8.68 4.60 -14.72
C LEU A 35 -9.08 4.64 -16.20
N ASN A 36 -9.07 5.80 -16.85
CA ASN A 36 -9.29 5.90 -18.31
C ASN A 36 -8.00 5.55 -19.10
N ASP A 37 -6.85 5.47 -18.44
CA ASP A 37 -5.58 5.05 -19.04
C ASP A 37 -5.21 3.67 -18.48
N SER A 38 -5.62 2.60 -19.16
CA SER A 38 -5.40 1.23 -18.69
C SER A 38 -3.93 0.80 -18.67
N ARG A 39 -3.02 1.58 -19.27
CA ARG A 39 -1.60 1.24 -19.33
C ARG A 39 -1.00 1.15 -17.94
N GLY A 40 -0.28 0.05 -17.72
CA GLY A 40 0.43 -0.22 -16.47
C GLY A 40 -0.46 -0.50 -15.27
N ILE A 41 -1.80 -0.57 -15.40
CA ILE A 41 -2.67 -1.00 -14.30
C ILE A 41 -2.55 -2.51 -14.16
N THR A 42 -1.99 -2.96 -13.03
CA THR A 42 -1.92 -4.38 -12.66
C THR A 42 -2.79 -4.66 -11.44
N LYS A 43 -3.06 -5.95 -11.19
CA LYS A 43 -3.79 -6.39 -9.98
C LYS A 43 -3.13 -5.91 -8.69
N GLU A 44 -1.80 -5.91 -8.64
CA GLU A 44 -1.04 -5.45 -7.48
C GLU A 44 -1.25 -3.95 -7.22
N ILE A 45 -1.33 -3.14 -8.28
CA ILE A 45 -1.65 -1.71 -8.17
C ILE A 45 -3.08 -1.51 -7.67
N ILE A 46 -4.04 -2.28 -8.19
CA ILE A 46 -5.42 -2.21 -7.72
C ILE A 46 -5.54 -2.55 -6.23
N PHE A 47 -4.89 -3.63 -5.79
CA PHE A 47 -4.87 -4.00 -4.37
C PHE A 47 -4.10 -2.99 -3.52
N LYS A 48 -3.05 -2.35 -4.07
CA LYS A 48 -2.34 -1.23 -3.44
C LYS A 48 -3.30 -0.08 -3.20
N TRP A 49 -4.06 0.33 -4.22
CA TRP A 49 -5.03 1.41 -4.10
C TRP A 49 -6.12 1.10 -3.08
N PHE A 50 -6.64 -0.13 -3.00
CA PHE A 50 -7.61 -0.49 -1.95
C PHE A 50 -7.03 -0.33 -0.53
N ALA A 51 -5.78 -0.77 -0.34
CA ALA A 51 -5.09 -0.62 0.94
C ALA A 51 -4.79 0.85 1.27
N LEU A 52 -4.41 1.67 0.27
CA LEU A 52 -4.15 3.09 0.47
C LEU A 52 -5.43 3.89 0.70
N LEU A 53 -6.51 3.61 -0.05
CA LEU A 53 -7.82 4.24 0.16
C LEU A 53 -8.34 4.04 1.58
N THR A 54 -8.29 2.79 2.06
CA THR A 54 -8.68 2.49 3.45
C THR A 54 -7.75 3.15 4.46
N GLY A 55 -6.44 3.18 4.20
CA GLY A 55 -5.46 3.82 5.06
C GLY A 55 -5.61 5.35 5.16
N GLU A 56 -5.78 6.04 4.04
CA GLU A 56 -5.98 7.49 4.01
C GLU A 56 -7.28 7.90 4.69
N LEU A 57 -8.37 7.15 4.47
CA LEU A 57 -9.64 7.41 5.12
C LEU A 57 -9.55 7.16 6.64
N GLU A 58 -8.75 6.19 7.09
CA GLU A 58 -8.54 5.90 8.52
C GLU A 58 -7.73 6.97 9.21
N LYS A 59 -6.69 7.50 8.55
CA LYS A 59 -5.98 8.69 9.00
C LYS A 59 -6.94 9.89 9.09
N TYR A 60 -7.82 10.08 8.10
CA TYR A 60 -8.82 11.15 8.13
C TYR A 60 -9.75 11.05 9.34
N HIS A 61 -10.36 9.88 9.58
CA HIS A 61 -11.27 9.67 10.73
C HIS A 61 -10.57 9.96 12.05
N ARG A 62 -9.36 9.44 12.25
CA ARG A 62 -8.56 9.69 13.46
C ARG A 62 -8.25 11.18 13.65
N CYS A 63 -7.75 11.85 12.60
CA CYS A 63 -7.39 13.26 12.66
C CYS A 63 -8.58 14.22 12.82
N LYS A 64 -9.77 13.83 12.35
CA LYS A 64 -10.98 14.67 12.37
C LYS A 64 -12.00 14.25 13.43
N ARG A 65 -11.58 13.51 14.47
CA ARG A 65 -12.44 13.07 15.59
C ARG A 65 -13.69 12.34 15.09
N GLU A 66 -13.50 11.32 14.26
CA GLU A 66 -14.56 10.46 13.73
C GLU A 66 -15.59 11.19 12.83
N GLN A 67 -15.24 12.36 12.29
CA GLN A 67 -16.00 12.97 11.21
C GLN A 67 -15.75 12.23 9.90
N CYS A 68 -16.82 12.04 9.12
CA CYS A 68 -16.71 11.44 7.80
C CYS A 68 -16.14 12.43 6.77
N TYR A 69 -15.37 11.93 5.81
CA TYR A 69 -14.95 12.65 4.61
C TYR A 69 -16.15 12.96 3.68
N ARG A 70 -17.21 12.15 3.77
CA ARG A 70 -18.55 12.29 3.20
C ARG A 70 -18.66 12.11 1.69
N TYR A 71 -17.62 12.40 0.93
CA TYR A 71 -17.66 12.40 -0.53
C TYR A 71 -16.53 11.55 -1.15
N LEU A 72 -16.24 10.38 -0.59
CA LEU A 72 -15.28 9.46 -1.20
C LEU A 72 -15.83 8.90 -2.52
N ASN A 73 -15.21 9.28 -3.64
CA ASN A 73 -15.57 8.85 -5.00
C ASN A 73 -14.40 9.09 -5.97
N PRO A 74 -14.43 8.57 -7.21
CA PRO A 74 -13.32 8.70 -8.16
C PRO A 74 -12.87 10.13 -8.54
N TYR A 75 -13.67 11.17 -8.27
CA TYR A 75 -13.28 12.57 -8.47
C TYR A 75 -12.64 13.21 -7.23
N SER A 76 -12.78 12.60 -6.05
CA SER A 76 -12.26 13.14 -4.77
C SER A 76 -10.96 12.48 -4.32
N ILE A 77 -10.36 11.68 -5.19
CA ILE A 77 -9.16 10.88 -4.97
C ILE A 77 -8.12 11.25 -6.00
N LEU A 78 -6.92 11.61 -5.56
CA LEU A 78 -5.75 11.83 -6.39
C LEU A 78 -4.89 10.56 -6.44
N VAL A 79 -4.41 10.21 -7.63
CA VAL A 79 -3.38 9.20 -7.87
C VAL A 79 -2.10 9.92 -8.31
N THR A 80 -0.98 9.71 -7.61
CA THR A 80 0.33 10.29 -7.97
C THR A 80 1.03 9.46 -9.04
N GLU A 81 2.17 9.95 -9.55
CA GLU A 81 3.01 9.21 -10.50
C GLU A 81 3.48 7.85 -9.92
N GLU A 82 3.78 7.81 -8.62
CA GLU A 82 4.21 6.60 -7.89
C GLU A 82 3.06 5.65 -7.53
N GLU A 83 1.87 5.88 -8.08
CA GLU A 83 0.64 5.13 -7.80
C GLU A 83 0.27 5.16 -6.31
N GLU A 84 0.56 6.28 -5.63
CA GLU A 84 0.04 6.58 -4.29
C GLU A 84 -1.34 7.23 -4.37
N ILE A 85 -2.12 7.08 -3.31
CA ILE A 85 -3.47 7.64 -3.19
C ILE A 85 -3.46 8.75 -2.15
N LEU A 86 -4.08 9.87 -2.49
CA LEU A 86 -4.30 11.00 -1.57
C LEU A 86 -5.75 11.47 -1.66
N LEU A 87 -6.31 11.90 -0.53
CA LEU A 87 -7.62 12.54 -0.49
C LEU A 87 -7.50 14.02 -0.85
N LEU A 88 -8.40 14.51 -1.70
CA LEU A 88 -8.47 15.94 -1.99
C LEU A 88 -8.94 16.73 -0.76
N ASP A 89 -8.49 17.99 -0.61
CA ASP A 89 -9.14 18.90 0.33
C ASP A 89 -10.43 19.44 -0.27
N LEU A 90 -11.57 18.96 0.23
CA LEU A 90 -12.89 19.37 -0.27
C LEU A 90 -13.28 20.80 0.12
N ASN A 91 -12.54 21.44 1.04
CA ASN A 91 -12.75 22.84 1.39
C ASN A 91 -12.00 23.80 0.47
N ALA A 92 -11.01 23.30 -0.28
CA ALA A 92 -10.27 24.09 -1.23
C ALA A 92 -11.17 24.50 -2.40
N GLN A 93 -11.18 25.79 -2.73
CA GLN A 93 -12.02 26.33 -3.80
C GLN A 93 -11.70 25.67 -5.16
N SER A 94 -10.42 25.37 -5.40
CA SER A 94 -9.95 24.68 -6.62
C SER A 94 -10.59 23.30 -6.80
N ASN A 95 -10.94 22.62 -5.69
CA ASN A 95 -11.58 21.30 -5.67
C ASN A 95 -13.12 21.36 -5.66
N GLY A 96 -13.73 22.55 -5.76
CA GLY A 96 -15.19 22.70 -5.78
C GLY A 96 -15.89 21.93 -6.90
N PHE A 97 -15.17 21.49 -7.93
CA PHE A 97 -15.70 20.62 -8.98
C PHE A 97 -16.17 19.26 -8.45
N VAL A 98 -15.58 18.75 -7.36
CA VAL A 98 -15.98 17.47 -6.76
C VAL A 98 -17.44 17.53 -6.30
N LEU A 99 -17.79 18.58 -5.57
CA LEU A 99 -19.15 18.80 -5.10
C LEU A 99 -20.12 19.04 -6.25
N ARG A 100 -19.71 19.78 -7.30
CA ARG A 100 -20.52 19.95 -8.51
C ARG A 100 -20.78 18.61 -9.23
N ASN A 101 -19.76 17.76 -9.35
CA ASN A 101 -19.92 16.43 -9.92
C ASN A 101 -20.87 15.56 -9.08
N MET A 102 -20.83 15.67 -7.76
CA MET A 102 -21.74 14.95 -6.87
C MET A 102 -23.21 15.34 -7.02
N GLN A 103 -23.52 16.49 -7.65
CA GLN A 103 -24.90 16.86 -7.97
C GLN A 103 -25.43 16.20 -9.25
N LYS A 104 -24.56 15.63 -10.09
CA LYS A 104 -24.98 14.96 -11.33
C LYS A 104 -25.83 13.71 -11.02
N PRO A 105 -26.92 13.45 -11.75
CA PRO A 105 -27.82 12.32 -11.49
C PRO A 105 -27.09 10.97 -11.33
N ALA A 106 -26.21 10.63 -12.27
CA ALA A 106 -25.44 9.38 -12.23
C ALA A 106 -24.54 9.28 -10.97
N MET A 107 -23.92 10.38 -10.54
CA MET A 107 -23.10 10.38 -9.32
C MET A 107 -23.96 10.24 -8.07
N ARG A 108 -25.14 10.88 -8.04
CA ARG A 108 -26.07 10.75 -6.92
C ARG A 108 -26.60 9.33 -6.79
N GLU A 109 -27.01 8.74 -7.89
CA GLU A 109 -27.52 7.36 -7.93
C GLU A 109 -26.49 6.35 -7.41
N HIS A 110 -25.21 6.52 -7.75
CA HIS A 110 -24.19 5.53 -7.45
C HIS A 110 -23.37 5.82 -6.19
N PHE A 111 -23.14 7.09 -5.83
CA PHE A 111 -22.22 7.47 -4.75
C PHE A 111 -22.89 8.19 -3.58
N VAL A 112 -24.20 8.46 -3.62
CA VAL A 112 -24.93 9.00 -2.47
C VAL A 112 -25.72 7.89 -1.79
N LYS A 113 -25.41 7.64 -0.51
CA LYS A 113 -26.10 6.62 0.28
C LYS A 113 -27.61 6.95 0.36
N PRO A 114 -28.52 6.02 -0.01
CA PRO A 114 -29.96 6.25 0.06
C PRO A 114 -30.43 6.60 1.48
N VAL A 115 -31.36 7.56 1.59
CA VAL A 115 -31.83 8.12 2.87
C VAL A 115 -32.46 7.07 3.79
N ILE A 116 -33.12 6.07 3.22
CA ILE A 116 -33.70 4.93 3.96
C ILE A 116 -32.65 4.21 4.83
N HIS A 117 -31.39 4.21 4.40
CA HIS A 117 -30.29 3.57 5.12
C HIS A 117 -29.53 4.52 6.05
N ILE A 118 -29.85 5.82 6.07
CA ILE A 118 -29.11 6.82 6.86
C ILE A 118 -29.54 6.80 8.33
N ARG A 119 -30.84 6.69 8.61
CA ARG A 119 -31.40 6.82 9.98
C ARG A 119 -30.87 5.77 10.96
N GLU A 120 -30.46 4.61 10.47
CA GLU A 120 -29.94 3.49 11.28
C GLU A 120 -28.40 3.40 11.28
N SER A 121 -27.70 4.40 10.72
CA SER A 121 -26.27 4.29 10.39
C SER A 121 -25.41 5.40 11.00
N THR A 122 -24.20 5.05 11.43
CA THR A 122 -23.23 6.03 11.95
C THR A 122 -22.80 7.00 10.86
N ARG A 123 -22.32 8.21 11.22
CA ARG A 123 -21.80 9.18 10.23
C ARG A 123 -20.68 8.58 9.36
N ILE A 124 -19.82 7.76 9.96
CA ILE A 124 -18.72 7.04 9.29
C ILE A 124 -19.23 6.05 8.23
N SER A 125 -20.43 5.51 8.38
CA SER A 125 -21.02 4.59 7.40
C SER A 125 -21.25 5.22 6.02
N LEU A 126 -21.27 6.56 5.92
CA LEU A 126 -21.29 7.25 4.63
C LEU A 126 -19.97 7.06 3.88
N ASP A 127 -18.84 7.05 4.60
CA ASP A 127 -17.54 6.80 4.00
C ASP A 127 -17.35 5.33 3.65
N PHE A 128 -17.90 4.40 4.44
CA PHE A 128 -17.92 2.98 4.06
C PHE A 128 -18.69 2.79 2.76
N TYR A 129 -19.86 3.42 2.63
CA TYR A 129 -20.62 3.38 1.39
C TYR A 129 -19.81 3.93 0.20
N GLY A 130 -19.21 5.12 0.35
CA GLY A 130 -18.38 5.73 -0.68
C GLY A 130 -17.15 4.87 -1.05
N LEU A 131 -16.54 4.21 -0.06
CA LEU A 131 -15.44 3.27 -0.27
C LEU A 131 -15.89 2.04 -1.06
N GLY A 132 -17.00 1.39 -0.67
CA GLY A 132 -17.54 0.23 -1.37
C GLY A 132 -17.89 0.56 -2.83
N LYS A 133 -18.52 1.70 -3.08
CA LYS A 133 -18.83 2.19 -4.43
C LYS A 133 -17.58 2.54 -5.24
N THR A 134 -16.55 3.07 -4.60
CA THR A 134 -15.27 3.35 -5.26
C THR A 134 -14.55 2.05 -5.64
N ILE A 135 -14.56 1.03 -4.76
CA ILE A 135 -14.02 -0.30 -5.06
C ILE A 135 -14.78 -0.94 -6.23
N GLN A 136 -16.12 -0.93 -6.19
CA GLN A 136 -16.95 -1.40 -7.31
C GLN A 136 -16.58 -0.70 -8.63
N PHE A 137 -16.43 0.62 -8.60
CA PHE A 137 -16.06 1.40 -9.78
C PHE A 137 -14.68 1.04 -10.32
N ILE A 138 -13.68 0.89 -9.45
CA ILE A 138 -12.32 0.48 -9.85
C ILE A 138 -12.37 -0.90 -10.52
N LEU A 139 -13.05 -1.88 -9.92
CA LEU A 139 -13.15 -3.23 -10.46
C LEU A 139 -13.84 -3.24 -11.82
N ALA A 140 -14.98 -2.57 -11.95
CA ALA A 140 -15.70 -2.46 -13.23
C ALA A 140 -14.87 -1.78 -14.32
N ARG A 141 -14.03 -0.79 -13.98
CA ARG A 141 -13.16 -0.11 -14.94
C ARG A 141 -11.89 -0.87 -15.29
N THR A 142 -11.61 -1.99 -14.63
CA THR A 142 -10.36 -2.75 -14.82
C THR A 142 -10.61 -4.23 -15.09
N GLU A 143 -11.87 -4.62 -15.34
CA GLU A 143 -12.25 -6.02 -15.59
C GLU A 143 -11.48 -6.65 -16.74
N ASP A 144 -11.20 -5.89 -17.80
CA ASP A 144 -10.41 -6.35 -18.95
C ASP A 144 -8.88 -6.37 -18.68
N ASN A 145 -8.42 -5.74 -17.61
CA ASN A 145 -7.00 -5.55 -17.31
C ASN A 145 -6.47 -6.52 -16.23
N ILE A 146 -7.34 -7.04 -15.37
CA ILE A 146 -6.94 -7.88 -14.24
C ILE A 146 -7.76 -9.16 -14.20
N SER A 147 -7.15 -10.24 -13.73
CA SER A 147 -7.85 -11.49 -13.42
C SER A 147 -7.82 -11.74 -11.91
N LEU A 148 -9.02 -11.86 -11.33
CA LEU A 148 -9.23 -12.21 -9.94
C LEU A 148 -9.40 -13.73 -9.81
N SER A 149 -8.83 -14.29 -8.75
CA SER A 149 -9.16 -15.64 -8.30
C SER A 149 -10.54 -15.66 -7.62
N LYS A 150 -11.18 -16.82 -7.58
CA LYS A 150 -12.47 -17.01 -6.87
C LYS A 150 -12.43 -16.55 -5.40
N ILE A 151 -11.27 -16.70 -4.73
CA ILE A 151 -11.08 -16.23 -3.35
C ILE A 151 -11.03 -14.70 -3.30
N GLU A 152 -10.32 -14.06 -4.23
CA GLU A 152 -10.25 -12.60 -4.29
C GLU A 152 -11.63 -11.99 -4.60
N GLU A 153 -12.39 -12.58 -5.54
CA GLU A 153 -13.77 -12.20 -5.83
C GLU A 153 -14.67 -12.33 -4.61
N TYR A 154 -14.62 -13.47 -3.90
CA TYR A 154 -15.40 -13.70 -2.69
C TYR A 154 -15.09 -12.66 -1.60
N LEU A 155 -13.80 -12.39 -1.35
CA LEU A 155 -13.38 -11.39 -0.36
C LEU A 155 -13.84 -9.99 -0.74
N LEU A 156 -13.64 -9.58 -2.00
CA LEU A 156 -14.03 -8.26 -2.48
C LEU A 156 -15.56 -8.08 -2.45
N SER A 157 -16.32 -9.09 -2.89
CA SER A 157 -17.77 -9.08 -2.81
C SER A 157 -18.26 -8.93 -1.36
N GLY A 158 -17.67 -9.68 -0.43
CA GLY A 158 -18.03 -9.59 0.98
C GLY A 158 -17.71 -8.21 1.60
N VAL A 159 -16.57 -7.61 1.23
CA VAL A 159 -16.20 -6.25 1.64
C VAL A 159 -17.21 -5.23 1.09
N ILE A 160 -17.55 -5.34 -0.19
CA ILE A 160 -18.50 -4.44 -0.86
C ILE A 160 -19.89 -4.54 -0.22
N GLU A 161 -20.45 -5.75 -0.08
CA GLU A 161 -21.78 -5.99 0.53
C GLU A 161 -21.89 -5.31 1.91
N LYS A 162 -20.88 -5.51 2.77
CA LYS A 162 -20.82 -4.91 4.11
C LYS A 162 -20.66 -3.40 4.07
N CYS A 163 -19.85 -2.86 3.16
CA CYS A 163 -19.67 -1.41 2.98
C CYS A 163 -20.96 -0.72 2.53
N LEU A 164 -21.71 -1.37 1.64
CA LEU A 164 -22.98 -0.86 1.12
C LEU A 164 -24.12 -0.98 2.14
N GLY A 165 -23.95 -1.82 3.16
CA GLY A 165 -24.95 -2.04 4.19
C GLY A 165 -26.15 -2.86 3.71
N GLU A 166 -25.96 -3.66 2.67
CA GLU A 166 -26.99 -4.55 2.10
C GLU A 166 -27.45 -5.60 3.11
N ASN A 167 -26.56 -5.96 4.05
CA ASN A 167 -26.85 -6.85 5.16
C ASN A 167 -26.79 -6.12 6.51
N PRO A 168 -27.92 -5.79 7.15
CA PRO A 168 -27.93 -5.04 8.40
C PRO A 168 -27.28 -5.80 9.56
N LYS A 169 -27.11 -7.12 9.46
CA LYS A 169 -26.45 -7.96 10.48
C LYS A 169 -24.92 -7.98 10.35
N LYS A 170 -24.38 -7.58 9.21
CA LYS A 170 -22.94 -7.60 8.92
C LYS A 170 -22.46 -6.17 8.64
N LYS A 171 -22.06 -5.47 9.70
CA LYS A 171 -21.56 -4.09 9.62
C LYS A 171 -20.10 -4.03 10.04
N TYR A 172 -19.37 -3.09 9.46
CA TYR A 172 -18.07 -2.70 9.97
C TYR A 172 -18.24 -1.64 11.06
N ASP A 173 -17.42 -1.76 12.11
CA ASP A 173 -17.31 -0.76 13.17
C ASP A 173 -16.26 0.29 12.83
N ASN A 174 -15.20 -0.11 12.12
CA ASN A 174 -14.07 0.75 11.78
C ASN A 174 -13.33 0.26 10.52
N LEU A 175 -12.53 1.14 9.92
CA LEU A 175 -11.76 0.85 8.70
C LEU A 175 -10.70 -0.25 8.87
N LYS A 176 -10.23 -0.51 10.10
CA LYS A 176 -9.25 -1.59 10.34
C LYS A 176 -9.85 -2.97 10.07
N GLN A 177 -11.15 -3.16 10.29
CA GLN A 177 -11.84 -4.42 9.92
C GLN A 177 -11.85 -4.60 8.39
N ILE A 178 -12.15 -3.52 7.64
CA ILE A 178 -12.13 -3.53 6.18
C ILE A 178 -10.74 -3.88 5.65
N GLN A 179 -9.71 -3.21 6.17
CA GLN A 179 -8.32 -3.44 5.78
C GLN A 179 -7.85 -4.89 6.03
N LYS A 180 -8.39 -5.57 7.05
CA LYS A 180 -8.06 -6.97 7.34
C LYS A 180 -8.67 -7.95 6.33
N GLU A 181 -9.86 -7.65 5.83
CA GLU A 181 -10.61 -8.51 4.90
C GLU A 181 -10.22 -8.27 3.44
N LEU A 182 -9.71 -7.08 3.10
CA LEU A 182 -9.24 -6.79 1.74
C LEU A 182 -8.14 -7.78 1.29
N PRO A 183 -8.12 -8.17 0.00
CA PRO A 183 -7.03 -8.94 -0.57
C PRO A 183 -5.69 -8.24 -0.33
N LYS A 184 -4.74 -8.97 0.25
CA LYS A 184 -3.41 -8.44 0.52
C LYS A 184 -2.52 -8.68 -0.67
N ILE A 185 -1.75 -7.66 -1.04
CA ILE A 185 -0.58 -7.87 -1.90
C ILE A 185 0.34 -8.84 -1.16
N TYR A 186 0.54 -10.04 -1.69
CA TYR A 186 1.51 -10.99 -1.17
C TYR A 186 2.94 -10.46 -1.40
N ARG A 187 3.39 -9.50 -0.59
CA ARG A 187 4.74 -8.91 -0.74
C ARG A 187 5.84 -9.69 -0.01
N LYS A 188 5.54 -10.81 0.67
CA LYS A 188 6.42 -11.37 1.72
C LYS A 188 7.29 -12.58 1.38
N LYS A 189 7.26 -13.11 0.15
CA LYS A 189 8.21 -14.19 -0.23
C LYS A 189 9.49 -13.63 -0.86
N CYS A 190 9.39 -12.75 -1.86
CA CYS A 190 10.56 -12.30 -2.64
C CYS A 190 11.60 -11.54 -1.81
N GLU A 191 11.21 -10.63 -0.90
CA GLU A 191 12.19 -9.87 -0.09
C GLU A 191 12.85 -10.70 1.01
N LYS A 192 12.09 -11.56 1.71
CA LYS A 192 12.66 -12.50 2.69
C LYS A 192 13.55 -13.54 2.00
N GLN A 193 13.17 -14.01 0.82
CA GLN A 193 13.98 -14.91 0.01
C GLN A 193 15.28 -14.21 -0.43
N LYS A 194 15.20 -12.99 -0.97
CA LYS A 194 16.38 -12.18 -1.33
C LYS A 194 17.31 -11.94 -0.15
N ARG A 195 16.79 -11.55 1.03
CA ARG A 195 17.61 -11.41 2.25
C ARG A 195 18.26 -12.73 2.67
N LYS A 196 17.53 -13.85 2.60
CA LYS A 196 18.09 -15.19 2.87
C LYS A 196 19.19 -15.56 1.87
N THR A 197 19.00 -15.31 0.58
CA THR A 197 20.00 -15.59 -0.46
C THR A 197 21.27 -14.75 -0.27
N ILE A 198 21.12 -13.45 0.06
CA ILE A 198 22.25 -12.56 0.35
C ILE A 198 23.03 -13.05 1.58
N LEU A 199 22.33 -13.47 2.64
CA LEU A 199 22.97 -14.00 3.86
C LEU A 199 23.72 -15.32 3.58
N ILE A 200 23.16 -16.21 2.75
CA ILE A 200 23.83 -17.46 2.35
C ILE A 200 25.08 -17.15 1.53
N MET A 201 25.00 -16.24 0.55
CA MET A 201 26.15 -15.84 -0.26
C MET A 201 27.27 -15.22 0.60
N LEU A 202 26.92 -14.35 1.55
CA LEU A 202 27.88 -13.79 2.51
C LEU A 202 28.56 -14.88 3.36
N ALA A 203 27.80 -15.87 3.83
CA ALA A 203 28.36 -16.98 4.61
C ALA A 203 29.33 -17.84 3.78
N ILE A 204 29.00 -18.11 2.51
CA ILE A 204 29.89 -18.85 1.59
C ILE A 204 31.18 -18.08 1.34
N VAL A 205 31.11 -16.77 1.12
CA VAL A 205 32.30 -15.91 0.92
C VAL A 205 33.20 -15.92 2.16
N LEU A 206 32.63 -15.80 3.36
CA LEU A 206 33.39 -15.86 4.61
C LEU A 206 34.06 -17.22 4.80
N LEU A 207 33.36 -18.32 4.48
CA LEU A 207 33.92 -19.67 4.54
C LEU A 207 35.09 -19.83 3.55
N PHE A 208 34.95 -19.32 2.33
CA PHE A 208 36.01 -19.34 1.31
C PHE A 208 37.23 -18.54 1.77
N LEU A 209 37.04 -17.34 2.31
CA LEU A 209 38.12 -16.52 2.86
C LEU A 209 38.83 -17.26 4.00
N ALA A 210 38.10 -17.88 4.93
CA ALA A 210 38.69 -18.65 6.02
C ALA A 210 39.53 -19.84 5.51
N ILE A 211 39.09 -20.53 4.45
CA ILE A 211 39.86 -21.61 3.83
C ILE A 211 41.14 -21.08 3.15
N CYS A 212 41.06 -19.94 2.47
CA CYS A 212 42.23 -19.31 1.83
C CYS A 212 43.26 -18.84 2.87
N PHE A 213 42.84 -18.15 3.94
CA PHE A 213 43.72 -17.73 5.02
C PHE A 213 44.27 -18.93 5.83
N GLY A 214 43.46 -19.97 6.03
CA GLY A 214 43.89 -21.21 6.68
C GLY A 214 44.97 -21.97 5.91
N LYS A 215 44.88 -22.00 4.57
CA LYS A 215 45.92 -22.59 3.70
C LYS A 215 47.23 -21.81 3.77
N THR A 216 47.18 -20.48 3.74
CA THR A 216 48.40 -19.66 3.83
C THR A 216 49.18 -19.87 5.13
N ALA A 217 48.49 -20.12 6.26
CA ALA A 217 49.11 -20.35 7.56
C ALA A 217 49.70 -21.76 7.75
N VAL A 218 49.16 -22.76 7.05
CA VAL A 218 49.73 -24.12 7.01
C VAL A 218 50.98 -24.14 6.14
N ASP A 219 50.94 -23.49 4.98
CA ASP A 219 52.09 -23.47 4.06
C ASP A 219 53.31 -22.72 4.65
N THR A 220 53.09 -21.66 5.45
CA THR A 220 54.20 -21.01 6.18
C THR A 220 54.79 -21.89 7.28
N ARG A 221 54.00 -22.79 7.89
CA ARG A 221 54.47 -23.73 8.93
C ARG A 221 55.33 -24.86 8.36
N TRP A 222 55.03 -25.34 7.15
CA TRP A 222 55.87 -26.33 6.46
C TRP A 222 57.17 -25.70 5.93
N ALA A 223 57.14 -24.44 5.47
CA ALA A 223 58.35 -23.72 5.08
C ALA A 223 59.30 -23.40 6.26
N ALA A 224 58.77 -23.22 7.47
CA ALA A 224 59.56 -22.93 8.68
C ALA A 224 60.09 -24.18 9.41
N GLY A 225 59.60 -25.39 9.09
CA GLY A 225 59.96 -26.64 9.75
C GLY A 225 61.11 -27.44 9.12
N GLY A 226 61.56 -27.08 7.91
CA GLY A 226 62.53 -27.86 7.12
C GLY A 226 64.01 -27.54 7.33
N GLY A 227 64.38 -26.77 8.36
CA GLY A 227 65.72 -26.15 8.45
C GLY A 227 66.49 -26.32 9.76
N ARG A 228 66.33 -27.44 10.50
CA ARG A 228 67.10 -27.69 11.74
C ARG A 228 67.48 -29.17 11.95
N GLU A 229 68.23 -29.77 11.03
CA GLU A 229 69.04 -30.98 11.30
C GLU A 229 70.38 -30.92 10.53
N ALA A 230 70.91 -29.71 10.31
CA ALA A 230 72.27 -29.51 9.83
C ALA A 230 72.90 -28.40 10.67
N ILE A 231 74.02 -28.74 11.32
CA ILE A 231 74.93 -27.85 12.07
C ILE A 231 74.33 -27.52 13.46
N VAL A 232 74.76 -28.13 14.56
CA VAL A 232 76.05 -28.00 15.28
C VAL A 232 76.14 -29.24 16.22
N PHE A 233 77.16 -30.09 16.19
CA PHE A 233 78.28 -30.00 17.14
C PHE A 233 79.43 -30.92 16.72
N ILE A 234 80.47 -30.32 16.13
CA ILE A 234 81.85 -30.67 16.44
C ILE A 234 82.08 -30.18 17.88
N VAL A 235 82.50 -31.06 18.81
CA VAL A 235 83.53 -30.83 19.84
C VAL A 235 83.72 -32.11 20.68
N ARG A 236 84.99 -32.56 20.70
CA ARG A 236 85.72 -33.39 21.67
C ARG A 236 85.66 -34.94 21.61
N MET A 237 86.85 -35.45 21.24
CA MET A 237 87.60 -36.66 21.65
C MET A 237 87.00 -38.03 21.33
#